data_AF-A0A7J4J0T9-F1
#
_entry.id   AF-A0A7J4J0T9-F1
#
_cell.length_a   1.000
_cell.length_b   1.000
_cell.length_c   1.000
_cell.angle_alpha   90.00
_cell.angle_beta   90.00
_cell.angle_gamma   90.00
#
_symmetry.space_group_name_H-M   'P 1'
#
loop_
_entity.id
_entity.type
_entity.pdbx_description
1 polymer ?
#
loop_
_entity_poly.entity_id
_entity_poly.type
_entity_poly.pdbx_seq_one_letter_code
_entity_poly.pdbx_strand_id
1 'polypeptide(L)' 'MCSCAGKDSSGEVSVSLWNEQCEEVNEGDTVEIKEGWCSEFRGQLQVSTGKKGNLKIIK' A
#
# COMPACT_ATOMS: atom_id res chain seq x y z
N MET A 1 -11.25 2.29 -5.30
CA MET A 1 -9.96 1.60 -5.35
C MET A 1 -8.98 2.53 -6.02
N CYS A 2 -7.85 2.80 -5.38
CA CYS A 2 -6.81 3.69 -5.92
C CYS A 2 -5.47 2.97 -5.84
N SER A 3 -4.61 3.26 -6.80
CA SER A 3 -3.25 2.74 -6.85
C SER A 3 -2.27 3.87 -6.59
N CYS A 4 -1.40 3.70 -5.60
CA CYS A 4 -0.28 4.58 -5.34
C CYS A 4 1.05 3.83 -5.50
N ALA A 5 2.13 4.56 -5.73
CA ALA A 5 3.48 4.02 -5.73
C ALA A 5 4.10 4.26 -4.36
N GLY A 6 4.45 3.18 -3.67
CA GLY A 6 5.27 3.24 -2.46
C GLY A 6 6.74 3.09 -2.85
N LYS A 7 7.59 3.95 -2.30
CA LYS A 7 9.04 3.85 -2.49
C LYS A 7 9.72 3.76 -1.14
N ASP A 8 10.60 2.79 -1.00
CA ASP A 8 11.46 2.62 0.17
C ASP A 8 12.91 2.42 -0.28
N SER A 9 13.83 2.32 0.68
CA SER A 9 15.25 2.02 0.49
C SER A 9 15.50 0.79 -0.39
N SER A 10 14.59 -0.18 -0.39
CA SER A 10 14.71 -1.42 -1.17
C SER A 10 14.23 -1.30 -2.62
N GLY A 11 13.42 -0.30 -2.97
CA GLY A 11 12.85 -0.15 -4.30
C GLY A 11 11.45 0.48 -4.33
N GLU A 12 10.75 0.28 -5.45
CA GLU A 12 9.41 0.80 -5.70
C GLU A 12 8.39 -0.35 -5.78
N VAL A 13 7.24 -0.15 -5.13
CA VAL A 13 6.13 -1.11 -5.06
C VAL A 13 4.82 -0.40 -5.40
N SER A 14 3.87 -1.12 -5.99
CA SER A 14 2.52 -0.60 -6.22
C SER A 14 1.61 -0.99 -5.05
N VAL A 15 1.03 0.01 -4.39
CA VAL A 15 0.11 -0.19 -3.27
C VAL A 15 -1.32 0.05 -3.75
N SER A 16 -2.18 -0.93 -3.51
CA SER A 16 -3.61 -0.84 -3.84
C SER A 16 -4.43 -0.55 -2.58
N LEU A 17 -5.01 0.64 -2.54
CA LEU A 17 -5.84 1.17 -1.46
C LEU A 17 -7.34 0.99 -1.75
N TRP A 18 -8.08 0.65 -0.70
CA TRP A 18 -9.51 0.38 -0.74
C TRP A 18 -10.30 1.57 -0.22
N ASN A 19 -11.16 2.12 -1.08
CA ASN A 19 -12.14 3.20 -0.79
C ASN A 19 -11.66 4.19 0.27
N GLU A 20 -12.06 4.02 1.53
CA GLU A 20 -11.73 4.90 2.67
C GLU A 20 -10.22 5.15 2.84
N GLN A 21 -9.38 4.14 2.57
CA GLN A 21 -7.92 4.28 2.61
C GLN A 21 -7.40 5.28 1.56
N CYS A 22 -8.07 5.43 0.43
CA CYS A 22 -7.68 6.44 -0.56
C CYS A 22 -7.91 7.86 -0.08
N GLU A 23 -8.89 8.07 0.80
CA GLU A 23 -9.24 9.39 1.32
C GLU A 23 -8.35 9.77 2.51
N GLU A 24 -7.90 8.77 3.29
CA GLU A 24 -6.99 9.00 4.41
C GLU A 24 -5.53 9.18 4.01
N VAL A 25 -5.05 8.43 3.01
CA VAL A 25 -3.63 8.43 2.61
C VAL A 25 -3.34 9.56 1.62
N ASN A 26 -2.38 10.42 1.94
CA ASN A 26 -1.93 11.50 1.06
C ASN A 26 -0.50 11.27 0.57
N GLU A 27 -0.12 12.00 -0.48
CA GLU A 27 1.25 11.99 -0.99
C GLU A 27 2.23 12.49 0.08
N GLY A 28 3.23 11.66 0.40
CA GLY A 28 4.23 11.95 1.44
C GLY A 28 3.94 11.29 2.79
N ASP A 29 2.76 10.72 3.00
CA ASP A 29 2.48 9.93 4.20
C ASP A 29 3.24 8.59 4.17
N THR A 30 3.75 8.18 5.34
CA THR A 30 4.29 6.83 5.51
C THR A 30 3.17 5.92 5.99
N VAL A 31 2.97 4.77 5.33
CA VAL A 31 1.89 3.83 5.69
C VAL A 31 2.47 2.47 6.11
N GLU A 32 1.93 1.94 7.20
CA GLU A 32 2.20 0.59 7.69
C GLU A 32 1.02 -0.32 7.31
N ILE A 33 1.30 -1.35 6.51
CA ILE A 33 0.30 -2.37 6.18
C ILE A 33 0.56 -3.60 7.06
N LYS A 34 -0.43 -3.98 7.87
CA LYS A 34 -0.39 -5.21 8.69
C LYS A 34 -1.35 -6.25 8.18
N GLU A 35 -0.92 -7.51 8.22
CA GLU A 35 -1.71 -8.67 7.75
C GLU A 35 -2.24 -8.49 6.32
N GLY A 36 -1.49 -7.71 5.51
CA GLY A 36 -1.79 -7.46 4.12
C GLY A 36 -1.39 -8.61 3.21
N TRP A 37 -1.78 -8.47 1.95
CA TRP A 37 -1.40 -9.35 0.87
C TRP A 37 -0.32 -8.68 0.02
N CYS A 38 0.73 -9.42 -0.30
CA CYS A 38 1.77 -9.01 -1.22
C CYS A 38 1.88 -10.06 -2.34
N SER A 39 1.98 -9.61 -3.57
CA SER A 39 2.15 -10.46 -4.74
C SER A 39 3.01 -9.78 -5.79
N GLU A 40 3.88 -10.55 -6.42
CA GLU A 40 4.69 -10.08 -7.52
C GLU A 40 3.98 -10.37 -8.84
N PHE A 41 3.80 -9.33 -9.67
CA PHE A 41 3.26 -9.49 -11.01
C PHE A 41 4.19 -8.86 -12.03
N ARG A 42 4.71 -9.69 -12.96
CA ARG A 42 5.63 -9.26 -14.03
C ARG A 42 6.86 -8.48 -13.50
N GLY A 43 7.38 -8.88 -12.34
CA GLY A 43 8.55 -8.25 -11.71
C GLY A 43 8.24 -6.95 -10.96
N GLN A 44 6.97 -6.56 -10.81
CA GLN A 44 6.55 -5.47 -9.95
C GLN A 44 5.80 -6.02 -8.74
N LEU A 45 6.25 -5.63 -7.55
CA LEU A 45 5.57 -5.99 -6.31
C LEU A 45 4.30 -5.16 -6.14
N GLN A 46 3.20 -5.86 -5.86
CA GLN A 46 1.90 -5.29 -5.59
C GLN A 46 1.49 -5.63 -4.15
N VAL A 47 1.22 -4.60 -3.36
CA VAL A 47 0.85 -4.72 -1.95
C VAL A 47 -0.57 -4.19 -1.76
N SER A 48 -1.35 -4.88 -0.94
CA SER A 48 -2.68 -4.41 -0.55
C SER A 48 -3.00 -4.88 0.86
N THR A 49 -3.92 -4.22 1.55
CA THR A 49 -4.41 -4.71 2.84
C THR A 49 -5.22 -6.00 2.69
N GLY A 50 -5.78 -6.30 1.52
CA GLY A 50 -6.66 -7.44 1.34
C GLY A 50 -7.90 -7.37 2.24
N LYS A 51 -8.56 -8.51 2.48
CA LYS A 51 -9.85 -8.55 3.20
C LYS A 51 -9.72 -8.42 4.73
N LYS A 52 -8.56 -8.77 5.29
CA LYS A 52 -8.32 -8.79 6.75
C LYS A 52 -7.17 -7.88 7.19
N GLY A 53 -6.38 -7.36 6.27
CA GLY A 53 -5.27 -6.49 6.62
C GLY A 53 -5.75 -5.11 7.04
N ASN A 54 -4.90 -4.45 7.80
CA ASN A 54 -5.11 -3.09 8.28
C ASN A 54 -4.03 -2.18 7.68
N LEU A 55 -4.41 -0.94 7.40
CA LEU A 55 -3.50 0.13 7.01
C LEU A 55 -3.45 1.14 8.14
N LYS A 56 -2.25 1.58 8.50
CA LYS A 56 -2.03 2.61 9.51
C LYS A 56 -1.08 3.67 8.98
N ILE A 57 -1.45 4.93 9.09
CA ILE A 57 -0.57 6.05 8.71
C ILE A 57 0.40 6.31 9.87
N ILE A 58 1.69 6.28 9.58
CA ILE A 58 2.77 6.70 10.47
C ILE A 58 3.22 8.09 9.99
N LYS A 59 3.12 9.10 10.85
CA LYS A 59 3.66 10.44 10.59
C LYS A 59 5.10 10.54 11.04
#